data_AF-A0AA39Q6I2-F1
#
_entry.id   AF-A0AA39Q6I2-F1
#
_cell.length_a   1.000
_cell.length_b   1.000
_cell.length_c   1.000
_cell.angle_alpha   90.00
_cell.angle_beta   90.00
_cell.angle_gamma   90.00
#
_symmetry.space_group_name_H-M   'P 1'
#
loop_
_entity.id
_entity.type
_entity.pdbx_description
1 polymer ?
#
loop_
_entity_poly.entity_id
_entity_poly.type
_entity_poly.pdbx_seq_one_letter_code
_entity_poly.pdbx_strand_id
1 'polypeptide(L)' 'MCHRRISSTRFVCGHDAPHGDQRIDCRSSKCRYSSHHYSISHECRKSCRQWLRPSQNVVTKRADSLCYHCKLAGGVQQP' A
#
# COMPACT_ATOMS: atom_id res chain seq x y z
N MET A 1 9.86 -10.55 -4.10
CA MET A 1 10.10 -9.62 -3.00
C MET A 1 8.81 -9.39 -2.25
N CYS A 2 8.89 -9.34 -0.92
CA CYS A 2 7.75 -8.85 -0.16
C CYS A 2 7.62 -7.34 -0.38
N HIS A 3 6.42 -6.85 -0.63
CA HIS A 3 6.13 -5.41 -0.73
C HIS A 3 5.12 -5.02 0.33
N ARG A 4 5.15 -3.76 0.74
CA ARG A 4 4.07 -3.21 1.56
C ARG A 4 2.95 -2.76 0.65
N ARG A 5 1.76 -3.34 0.81
CA ARG A 5 0.51 -2.81 0.26
C ARG A 5 -0.07 -1.85 1.28
N ILE A 6 -0.22 -0.59 0.90
CA ILE A 6 -0.90 0.42 1.71
C ILE A 6 -2.31 0.54 1.16
N SER A 7 -3.27 0.12 1.96
CA SER A 7 -4.69 0.30 1.66
C SER A 7 -5.08 1.74 1.93
N SER A 8 -5.71 2.38 0.96
CA SER A 8 -6.15 3.77 1.08
C SER A 8 -7.63 3.95 0.75
N THR A 9 -8.19 5.03 1.28
CA THR A 9 -9.53 5.52 0.97
C THR A 9 -9.38 6.74 0.06
N ARG A 10 -10.00 6.71 -1.12
CA ARG A 10 -10.13 7.88 -1.99
C ARG A 10 -11.35 8.71 -1.57
N PHE A 11 -11.14 9.97 -1.28
CA PHE A 11 -12.20 10.91 -0.91
C PHE A 11 -12.70 11.70 -2.13
N VAL A 12 -13.89 12.29 -2.03
CA VAL A 12 -14.49 13.09 -3.13
C VAL A 12 -13.64 14.30 -3.53
N CYS A 13 -12.81 14.81 -2.61
CA CYS A 13 -11.85 15.88 -2.89
C CYS A 13 -10.61 15.42 -3.68
N GLY A 14 -10.59 14.19 -4.20
CA GLY A 14 -9.48 13.64 -4.98
C GLY A 14 -8.30 13.13 -4.15
N HIS A 15 -8.24 13.41 -2.85
CA HIS A 15 -7.17 12.95 -1.97
C HIS A 15 -7.33 11.48 -1.55
N ASP A 16 -6.19 10.79 -1.43
CA ASP A 16 -6.09 9.44 -0.87
C ASP A 16 -5.57 9.52 0.57
N ALA A 17 -6.21 8.83 1.51
CA ALA A 17 -5.67 8.66 2.87
C ALA A 17 -5.45 7.17 3.20
N PRO A 18 -4.26 6.79 3.72
CA PRO A 18 -3.99 5.41 4.10
C PRO A 18 -4.83 5.00 5.31
N HIS A 19 -5.36 3.78 5.31
CA HIS A 19 -6.11 3.21 6.45
C HIS A 19 -5.66 1.79 6.84
N GLY A 20 -4.70 1.20 6.13
CA GLY A 20 -4.11 -0.07 6.54
C GLY A 20 -2.81 -0.38 5.81
N ASP A 21 -1.92 -1.12 6.47
CA ASP A 21 -0.70 -1.65 5.86
C ASP A 21 -0.68 -3.18 5.90
N GLN A 22 -0.20 -3.78 4.82
CA GLN A 22 -0.02 -5.23 4.74
C GLN A 22 1.28 -5.57 4.04
N ARG A 23 2.05 -6.51 4.58
CA ARG A 23 3.23 -7.05 3.91
C ARG A 23 2.82 -8.27 3.06
N ILE A 24 2.96 -8.15 1.75
CA ILE A 24 2.59 -9.19 0.78
C ILE A 24 3.88 -9.89 0.32
N ASP A 25 3.96 -11.21 0.44
CA ASP A 25 4.97 -12.01 -0.27
C ASP A 25 4.57 -12.21 -1.72
N CYS A 26 5.50 -12.05 -2.68
CA CYS A 26 5.16 -12.25 -4.09
C CYS A 26 5.18 -13.73 -4.51
N ARG A 27 5.55 -14.67 -3.62
CA ARG A 27 5.58 -16.14 -3.82
C ARG A 27 6.23 -16.60 -5.13
N SER A 28 7.20 -15.86 -5.63
CA SER A 28 7.83 -16.13 -6.93
C SER A 28 9.33 -16.31 -6.76
N SER A 29 9.81 -17.53 -7.01
CA SER A 29 11.24 -17.87 -7.09
C SER A 29 11.95 -17.19 -8.28
N LYS A 30 11.18 -16.70 -9.25
CA LYS A 30 11.66 -15.91 -10.41
C LYS A 30 11.46 -14.40 -10.23
N CYS A 31 11.37 -13.91 -8.99
CA CYS A 31 11.16 -12.48 -8.79
C CYS A 31 12.35 -11.69 -9.35
N ARG A 32 12.08 -10.76 -10.26
CA ARG A 32 13.07 -9.89 -10.95
C ARG A 32 14.05 -9.18 -10.00
N TYR A 33 13.65 -8.98 -8.74
CA TYR A 33 14.41 -8.24 -7.74
C TYR A 33 15.11 -9.13 -6.71
N SER A 34 14.70 -10.40 -6.60
CA SER A 34 15.31 -11.37 -5.68
C SER A 34 15.07 -12.80 -6.14
N SER A 35 16.13 -13.56 -6.35
CA SER A 35 16.07 -15.01 -6.61
C SER A 35 15.91 -15.85 -5.33
N HIS A 36 16.01 -15.24 -4.14
CA HIS A 36 16.01 -15.92 -2.84
C HIS A 36 14.61 -16.00 -2.20
N HIS A 37 13.56 -16.15 -3.00
CA HIS A 37 12.24 -16.47 -2.48
C HIS A 37 12.10 -17.98 -2.37
N TYR A 38 11.90 -18.48 -1.15
CA TYR A 38 11.41 -19.83 -0.96
C TYR A 38 10.04 -19.95 -1.64
N SER A 39 9.85 -21.00 -2.43
CA SER A 39 8.56 -21.38 -3.03
C SER A 39 7.53 -21.83 -2.00
N ILE A 40 7.97 -22.01 -0.75
CA ILE A 40 7.19 -22.50 0.38
C ILE A 40 6.70 -21.31 1.21
N SER A 41 5.49 -21.41 1.76
CA SER A 41 4.93 -20.38 2.67
C SER A 41 5.88 -20.12 3.84
N HIS A 42 6.22 -18.87 4.09
CA HIS A 42 7.14 -18.47 5.15
C HIS A 42 6.86 -17.05 5.65
N GLU A 43 7.34 -16.70 6.84
CA GLU A 43 7.25 -15.34 7.35
C GLU A 43 8.30 -14.42 6.71
N CYS A 44 7.87 -13.62 5.74
CA CYS A 44 8.68 -12.58 5.07
C CYS A 44 9.52 -11.73 6.04
N ARG A 45 8.99 -11.45 7.24
CA ARG A 45 9.65 -10.60 8.25
C ARG A 45 10.95 -11.21 8.77
N LYS A 46 11.03 -12.55 8.79
CA LYS A 46 12.17 -13.30 9.33
C LYS A 46 13.15 -13.75 8.24
N SER A 47 12.65 -14.09 7.04
CA SER A 47 13.46 -14.74 6.00
C SER A 47 13.96 -13.82 4.88
N CYS A 48 13.30 -12.68 4.62
CA CYS A 48 13.69 -11.81 3.52
C CYS A 48 14.84 -10.88 3.93
N ARG A 49 16.05 -11.19 3.45
CA ARG A 49 17.28 -10.41 3.68
C ARG A 49 17.37 -9.11 2.88
N GLN A 50 16.51 -8.88 1.89
CA GLN A 50 16.60 -7.74 0.98
C GLN A 50 15.55 -6.66 1.28
N TRP A 51 15.89 -5.41 0.96
CA TRP A 51 15.03 -4.25 1.12
C TRP A 51 13.68 -4.46 0.43
N LEU A 52 12.59 -4.13 1.14
CA LEU A 52 11.23 -4.21 0.62
C LEU A 52 11.12 -3.34 -0.64
N ARG A 53 10.35 -3.78 -1.65
CA ARG A 53 9.96 -2.89 -2.76
C ARG A 53 9.25 -1.65 -2.21
N PRO A 54 9.27 -0.51 -2.92
CA PRO A 54 8.45 0.64 -2.58
C PRO A 54 7.02 0.23 -2.27
N SER A 55 6.42 0.86 -1.26
CA SER A 55 5.04 0.58 -0.88
C SER A 55 4.11 0.82 -2.07
N GLN A 56 3.25 -0.14 -2.35
CA GLN A 56 2.21 -0.01 -3.35
C GLN A 56 0.96 0.50 -2.68
N ASN A 57 0.58 1.74 -2.99
CA ASN A 57 -0.68 2.29 -2.54
C ASN A 57 -1.82 1.75 -3.41
N VAL A 58 -2.84 1.19 -2.77
CA VAL A 58 -4.01 0.64 -3.44
C VAL A 58 -5.25 1.22 -2.79
N VAL A 59 -6.06 1.92 -3.58
CA VAL A 59 -7.36 2.40 -3.14
C VAL A 59 -8.29 1.20 -2.97
N THR A 60 -8.68 0.93 -1.73
CA THR A 60 -9.59 -0.19 -1.39
C THR A 60 -10.96 0.29 -0.94
N LYS A 61 -11.10 1.57 -0.63
CA LYS A 61 -12.36 2.21 -0.23
C LYS A 61 -12.52 3.55 -0.96
N ARG A 62 -13.77 3.97 -1.17
CA ARG A 62 -14.12 5.32 -1.61
C ARG A 62 -15.05 5.93 -0.57
N ALA A 63 -14.95 7.24 -0.38
CA ALA A 63 -15.81 7.98 0.54
C ALA A 63 -16.31 9.27 -0.13
N ASP A 64 -17.62 9.53 -0.03
CA ASP A 64 -18.27 10.73 -0.57
C ASP A 64 -18.09 11.97 0.31
N SER A 65 -17.32 11.85 1.39
CA SER A 65 -16.97 12.98 2.24
C SER A 65 -15.60 13.54 1.88
N LEU A 66 -15.33 14.77 2.28
CA LEU A 66 -14.00 15.37 2.19
C LEU A 66 -13.00 14.66 3.12
N CYS A 67 -11.72 14.63 2.75
CA CYS A 67 -10.67 14.14 3.65
C CYS A 67 -10.50 15.09 4.86
N TYR A 68 -9.84 14.63 5.92
CA TYR A 68 -9.63 15.41 7.15
C TYR A 68 -9.03 16.81 6.87
N HIS A 69 -8.03 16.88 6.00
CA HIS A 69 -7.39 18.16 5.65
C HIS A 69 -8.33 19.10 4.88
N CYS A 70 -9.10 18.61 3.91
CA CYS A 70 -10.06 19.43 3.17
C CYS A 70 -11.26 19.87 4.01
N LYS A 71 -11.66 19.05 5.00
CA LYS A 71 -12.68 19.44 5.98
C LYS A 71 -12.20 20.60 6.84
N LEU A 72 -10.95 20.56 7.31
CA LEU A 72 -10.36 21.61 8.14
C LEU A 72 -10.05 22.89 7.36
N ALA A 73 -9.65 22.77 6.09
CA ALA A 73 -9.33 23.91 5.22
C ALA A 73 -10.55 24.67 4.68
N GLY A 74 -11.77 24.36 5.14
CA GLY A 74 -12.98 25.07 4.71
C GLY A 74 -13.50 24.70 3.32
N GLY A 75 -13.20 23.49 2.81
CA GLY A 75 -13.86 22.98 1.61
C GLY A 75 -13.44 23.65 0.30
N VAL A 76 -12.16 23.96 0.13
CA VAL A 76 -11.66 24.39 -1.19
C VAL A 76 -11.64 23.19 -2.14
N GLN A 77 -12.72 23.07 -2.90
CA GLN A 77 -12.85 22.22 -4.08
C GLN A 77 -11.89 22.78 -5.15
N GLN A 78 -10.75 22.11 -5.40
CA GLN A 78 -9.94 22.43 -6.58
C GLN A 78 -10.52 21.72 -7.82
N PRO A 79 -10.51 22.39 -8.98
CA PRO A 79 -11.20 21.98 -10.21
C PRO A 79 -10.62 20.71 -10.86
#